data_AF-A0A1F8UB74-F1
#
_entry.id   AF-A0A1F8UB74-F1
#
_cell.length_a   1.000
_cell.length_b   1.000
_cell.length_c   1.000
_cell.angle_alpha   90.00
_cell.angle_beta   90.00
_cell.angle_gamma   90.00
#
_symmetry.space_group_name_H-M   'P 1'
#
loop_
_entity.id
_entity.type
_entity.pdbx_description
1 polymer ?
#
loop_
_entity_poly.entity_id
_entity_poly.type
_entity_poly.pdbx_seq_one_letter_code
_entity_poly.pdbx_strand_id
1 'polypeptide(L)'
;MPTLNSFYNDYAVEGFVIIGIDDGEELGVVKDYVAQQGLIFPIWVDPSYLSERAFNTMNLPSSFLIDRQGQVRLQWVGAISRAMLEKYVVPIIEE
;
A
#
# COMPACT_ATOMS: atom_id res chain seq x y z
N MET A 1 -0.55 8.60 -7.04
CA MET A 1 -1.65 7.84 -6.37
C MET A 1 -2.42 8.71 -5.36
N PRO A 2 -3.32 9.60 -5.79
CA PRO A 2 -3.92 10.61 -4.90
C PRO A 2 -4.78 10.03 -3.76
N THR A 3 -5.57 8.99 -4.04
CA THR A 3 -6.48 8.35 -3.07
C THR A 3 -5.75 7.81 -1.85
N LEU A 4 -4.69 7.03 -2.07
CA LEU A 4 -3.88 6.45 -0.99
C LEU A 4 -3.11 7.52 -0.22
N ASN A 5 -2.63 8.55 -0.92
CA ASN A 5 -1.89 9.64 -0.28
C ASN A 5 -2.77 10.43 0.69
N SER A 6 -3.98 10.79 0.25
CA SER A 6 -4.96 11.46 1.12
C SER A 6 -5.37 10.57 2.28
N PHE A 7 -5.64 9.29 2.03
CA PHE A 7 -6.03 8.37 3.10
C PHE A 7 -4.90 8.19 4.13
N TYR A 8 -3.66 8.01 3.69
CA TYR A 8 -2.53 7.93 4.60
C TYR A 8 -2.35 9.21 5.43
N ASN A 9 -2.51 10.39 4.81
CA ASN A 9 -2.45 11.66 5.54
C ASN A 9 -3.49 11.73 6.67
N ASP A 10 -4.69 11.22 6.42
CA ASP A 10 -5.80 11.26 7.39
C ASP A 10 -5.55 10.31 8.57
N TYR A 11 -5.04 9.10 8.32
CA TYR A 11 -4.97 8.03 9.33
C TYR A 11 -3.54 7.73 9.86
N ALA A 12 -2.49 8.33 9.32
CA ALA A 12 -1.11 8.07 9.77
C ALA A 12 -0.90 8.39 11.26
N VAL A 13 -1.60 9.40 11.78
CA VAL A 13 -1.55 9.81 13.20
C VAL A 13 -2.17 8.77 14.15
N GLU A 14 -2.98 7.85 13.63
CA GLU A 14 -3.64 6.77 14.38
C GLU A 14 -2.81 5.48 14.38
N GLY A 15 -1.57 5.54 13.88
CA GLY A 15 -0.65 4.41 13.80
C GLY A 15 -0.89 3.50 12.59
N PHE A 16 -1.72 3.93 11.63
CA PHE A 16 -1.88 3.24 10.36
C PHE A 16 -0.72 3.55 9.40
N VAL A 17 -0.21 2.53 8.71
CA VAL A 17 0.89 2.69 7.76
C VAL A 17 0.54 2.06 6.41
N ILE A 18 0.75 2.82 5.33
CA ILE A 18 0.78 2.28 3.97
C ILE A 18 2.24 2.05 3.58
N ILE A 19 2.54 0.87 3.05
CA ILE A 19 3.82 0.60 2.39
C ILE A 19 3.51 0.28 0.94
N GLY A 20 3.96 1.12 0.02
CA GLY A 20 3.94 0.79 -1.40
C GLY A 20 5.12 -0.12 -1.72
N ILE A 21 4.87 -1.22 -2.41
CA ILE A 21 5.94 -2.07 -2.94
C ILE A 21 5.97 -1.89 -4.44
N ASP A 22 7.10 -1.43 -4.94
CA ASP A 22 7.40 -1.36 -6.36
C ASP A 22 7.95 -2.71 -6.84
N ASP A 23 7.44 -3.17 -7.99
CA ASP A 23 7.67 -4.51 -8.51
C ASP A 23 8.76 -4.53 -9.59
N GLY A 24 9.99 -4.32 -9.14
CA GLY A 24 11.17 -4.55 -9.97
C GLY A 24 11.64 -3.37 -10.82
N GLU A 25 11.10 -2.17 -10.65
CA GLU A 25 11.63 -1.00 -11.35
C GLU A 25 12.98 -0.54 -10.75
N GLU A 26 13.78 0.17 -11.54
CA GLU A 26 15.02 0.73 -11.04
C GLU A 26 14.75 1.83 -10.01
N LEU A 27 15.56 1.87 -8.95
CA LEU A 27 15.42 2.83 -7.85
C LEU A 27 15.33 4.30 -8.32
N GLY A 28 16.01 4.66 -9.41
CA GLY A 28 15.94 6.01 -9.99
C GLY A 28 14.53 6.36 -10.50
N VAL A 29 13.92 5.43 -11.25
CA VAL A 29 12.56 5.57 -11.79
C VAL A 29 11.54 5.71 -10.68
N VAL A 30 11.64 4.85 -9.66
CA VAL A 30 10.74 4.88 -8.49
C VAL A 30 10.88 6.19 -7.72
N LYS A 31 12.12 6.66 -7.49
CA LYS A 31 12.37 7.93 -6.79
C LYS A 31 11.76 9.12 -7.53
N ASP A 32 11.94 9.17 -8.85
CA ASP A 32 11.37 10.25 -9.67
C ASP A 32 9.84 10.21 -9.64
N TYR A 33 9.24 9.02 -9.72
CA TYR A 33 7.79 8.86 -9.61
C TYR A 33 7.25 9.31 -8.24
N VAL A 34 7.91 8.90 -7.15
CA VAL A 34 7.57 9.31 -5.77
C VAL A 34 7.60 10.82 -5.63
N ALA A 35 8.65 11.47 -6.13
CA ALA A 35 8.80 12.92 -6.06
C ALA A 35 7.74 13.64 -6.91
N GLN A 36 7.50 13.20 -8.15
CA GLN A 36 6.50 13.80 -9.04
C GLN A 36 5.07 13.66 -8.50
N GLN A 37 4.75 12.54 -7.87
CA GLN A 37 3.43 12.27 -7.31
C GLN A 37 3.25 12.82 -5.89
N GLY A 38 4.33 13.29 -5.26
CA GLY A 38 4.33 13.76 -3.88
C GLY A 38 3.87 12.69 -2.88
N LEU A 39 4.30 11.44 -3.07
CA LEU A 39 3.90 10.35 -2.16
C LEU A 39 4.52 10.56 -0.78
N ILE A 40 3.69 10.50 0.26
CA ILE A 40 4.10 10.77 1.65
C ILE A 40 4.25 9.50 2.50
N PHE A 41 3.93 8.34 1.94
CA PHE A 41 4.08 7.04 2.59
C PHE A 41 5.33 6.30 2.07
N PRO A 42 5.93 5.41 2.88
CA PRO A 42 7.10 4.63 2.47
C PRO A 42 6.87 3.81 1.21
N ILE A 43 7.85 3.83 0.31
CA ILE A 43 7.92 2.95 -0.86
C ILE A 43 9.15 2.05 -0.76
N TRP A 44 8.96 0.75 -0.91
CA TRP A 44 10.02 -0.25 -0.98
C TRP A 44 10.15 -0.75 -2.41
N VAL A 45 11.38 -0.90 -2.89
CA VAL A 45 11.67 -1.45 -4.22
C VAL A 45 11.99 -2.93 -4.06
N ASP A 46 11.34 -3.79 -4.83
CA ASP A 46 11.55 -5.23 -4.82
C ASP A 46 12.14 -5.72 -6.16
N PRO A 47 13.45 -5.51 -6.41
CA PRO A 47 14.09 -5.91 -7.67
C PRO A 47 14.14 -7.43 -7.90
N SER A 48 13.80 -8.22 -6.88
CA SER A 48 13.88 -9.69 -6.92
C SER A 48 12.51 -10.37 -6.88
N TYR A 49 11.41 -9.60 -6.95
CA TYR A 49 10.04 -10.11 -6.95
C TYR A 49 9.76 -11.04 -5.75
N LEU A 50 10.36 -10.75 -4.60
CA LEU A 50 10.23 -11.58 -3.40
C LEU A 50 8.85 -11.41 -2.77
N SER A 51 8.30 -10.19 -2.81
CA SER A 51 6.99 -9.83 -2.31
C SER A 51 5.87 -10.55 -3.08
N GLU A 52 5.90 -10.54 -4.41
CA GLU A 52 4.95 -11.29 -5.25
C GLU A 52 4.90 -12.78 -4.88
N ARG A 53 6.07 -13.40 -4.67
CA ARG A 53 6.17 -14.81 -4.27
C ARG A 53 5.65 -15.02 -2.85
N ALA A 54 6.00 -14.14 -1.91
CA ALA A 54 5.56 -14.23 -0.53
C ALA A 54 4.04 -14.10 -0.39
N PHE A 55 3.43 -13.20 -1.18
CA PHE A 55 2.00 -12.93 -1.18
C PHE A 55 1.22 -13.70 -2.26
N ASN A 56 1.89 -14.60 -2.98
CA ASN A 56 1.35 -15.41 -4.08
C ASN A 56 0.44 -14.61 -5.02
N THR A 57 0.95 -13.47 -5.49
CA THR A 57 0.21 -12.51 -6.31
C THR A 57 0.96 -12.25 -7.61
N MET A 58 0.28 -12.41 -8.74
CA MET A 58 0.82 -12.12 -10.09
C MET A 58 0.06 -11.00 -10.79
N ASN A 59 -0.92 -10.39 -10.11
CA ASN A 59 -1.78 -9.35 -10.68
C ASN A 59 -1.52 -8.03 -9.96
N LEU A 60 -1.07 -7.03 -10.71
CA LEU A 60 -0.93 -5.67 -10.20
C LEU A 60 -2.09 -4.77 -10.69
N PRO A 61 -2.56 -3.82 -9.89
CA PRO A 61 -2.21 -3.61 -8.48
C PRO A 61 -2.86 -4.66 -7.58
N SER A 62 -2.19 -4.99 -6.48
CA SER A 62 -2.75 -5.77 -5.38
C SER A 62 -2.45 -5.10 -4.04
N SER A 63 -3.33 -5.29 -3.08
CA SER A 63 -3.19 -4.72 -1.74
C SER A 63 -3.62 -5.71 -0.67
N PHE A 64 -2.92 -5.65 0.46
CA PHE A 64 -3.15 -6.48 1.62
C PHE A 64 -3.35 -5.58 2.84
N LEU A 65 -4.38 -5.86 3.63
CA LEU A 65 -4.56 -5.24 4.94
C LEU A 65 -4.07 -6.20 6.00
N ILE A 66 -3.08 -5.76 6.79
CA ILE A 66 -2.48 -6.52 7.87
C ILE A 66 -2.84 -5.82 9.19
N ASP A 67 -3.36 -6.57 10.16
CA ASP A 67 -3.71 -6.03 11.47
C ASP A 67 -2.51 -5.93 12.43
N ARG A 68 -2.75 -5.39 13.64
CA ARG A 68 -1.72 -5.19 14.67
C ARG A 68 -1.11 -6.50 15.18
N GLN A 69 -1.76 -7.64 14.94
CA GLN A 69 -1.28 -8.98 15.29
C GLN A 69 -0.49 -9.62 14.14
N GLY A 70 -0.32 -8.92 13.01
CA GLY A 70 0.40 -9.40 11.84
C GLY A 70 -0.43 -10.35 10.96
N GLN A 71 -1.75 -10.37 11.11
CA GLN A 71 -2.63 -11.23 10.33
C GLN A 71 -3.16 -10.49 9.11
N VAL A 72 -3.15 -11.15 7.96
CA VAL A 72 -3.79 -10.65 6.74
C VAL A 72 -5.31 -10.72 6.92
N ARG A 73 -5.96 -9.57 7.02
CA ARG A 73 -7.41 -9.44 7.16
C ARG A 73 -8.13 -9.36 5.83
N LEU A 74 -7.51 -8.72 4.84
CA LEU A 74 -8.06 -8.55 3.50
C LEU A 74 -6.97 -8.66 2.45
N GLN A 75 -7.34 -9.24 1.31
CA GLN A 75 -6.58 -9.20 0.08
C GLN A 75 -7.50 -8.64 -1.00
N TRP A 76 -6.96 -7.78 -1.86
CA TRP A 76 -7.73 -7.19 -2.93
C TRP A 76 -6.85 -6.91 -4.16
N VAL A 77 -7.42 -7.12 -5.34
CA VAL A 77 -6.76 -6.99 -6.65
C VAL A 77 -7.53 -5.96 -7.48
N GLY A 78 -6.84 -4.99 -8.09
CA GLY A 78 -7.43 -3.98 -8.97
C GLY A 78 -7.13 -2.54 -8.55
N ALA A 79 -8.05 -1.59 -8.80
CA ALA A 79 -7.96 -0.16 -8.43
C ALA A 79 -8.86 0.25 -7.23
N ILE A 80 -8.29 0.87 -6.18
CA ILE A 80 -8.94 1.03 -4.87
C ILE A 80 -9.55 2.41 -4.76
N SER A 81 -10.79 2.48 -4.28
CA SER A 81 -11.48 3.75 -4.04
C SER A 81 -11.41 4.14 -2.56
N ARG A 82 -11.55 5.43 -2.27
CA ARG A 82 -11.59 5.93 -0.89
C ARG A 82 -12.73 5.31 -0.09
N ALA A 83 -13.89 5.14 -0.72
CA ALA A 83 -15.05 4.50 -0.09
C ALA A 83 -14.78 3.04 0.32
N MET A 84 -13.96 2.30 -0.45
CA MET A 84 -13.54 0.95 -0.05
C MET A 84 -12.60 0.99 1.17
N LEU A 85 -11.63 1.93 1.17
CA LEU A 85 -10.72 2.10 2.31
C LEU A 85 -11.50 2.48 3.58
N GLU A 86 -12.40 3.44 3.50
CA GLU A 86 -13.25 3.85 4.63
C GLU A 86 -14.10 2.69 5.16
N LYS A 87 -14.68 1.88 4.26
CA LYS A 87 -15.54 0.77 4.66
C LYS A 87 -14.78 -0.39 5.31
N TYR A 88 -13.57 -0.68 4.83
CA TYR A 88 -12.89 -1.95 5.15
C TYR A 88 -11.60 -1.78 5.96
N VAL A 89 -10.92 -0.65 5.85
CA VAL A 89 -9.65 -0.40 6.54
C VAL A 89 -9.88 0.33 7.87
N VAL A 90 -10.72 1.37 7.89
CA VAL A 90 -10.96 2.19 9.10
C VAL A 90 -11.42 1.36 10.30
N PRO A 91 -12.37 0.41 10.17
CA PRO A 91 -12.78 -0.42 11.31
C PRO A 91 -11.62 -1.22 11.91
N ILE A 92 -10.58 -1.56 11.13
CA ILE A 92 -9.41 -2.31 11.59
C ILE A 92 -8.36 -1.39 12.23
N ILE A 93 -8.32 -0.11 11.84
CA ILE A 93 -7.45 0.88 12.49
C ILE A 93 -7.93 1.16 13.93
N GLU A 94 -9.25 1.15 14.12
CA GLU A 94 -9.91 1.41 15.40
C GLU A 94 -9.91 0.20 16.37
N GLU A 95 -9.56 -1.02 15.91
CA GLU A 95 -9.46 -2.26 16.71
C GLU A 95 -8.28 -2.25 17.72
#